data_AF-A0A9E5HV57-F1
#
_entry.id   AF-A0A9E5HV57-F1
#
_cell.length_a   1.000
_cell.length_b   1.000
_cell.length_c   1.000
_cell.angle_alpha   90.00
_cell.angle_beta   90.00
_cell.angle_gamma   90.00
#
_symmetry.space_group_name_H-M   'P 1'
#
loop_
_entity.id
_entity.type
_entity.pdbx_description
1 polymer ?
#
loop_
_entity_poly.entity_id
_entity_poly.type
_entity_poly.pdbx_seq_one_letter_code
_entity_poly.pdbx_strand_id
1 'polypeptide(L)'
;MMETDGKQYHIQLKRGDVGKYVLLPGDPGRCEPISRLFDNPKHVATNREYVTYTGTIDGVPVSVTSTGIGCPSAAIALEELVRCGADTFIRVGTSGHIQEDIKSG
;
A
#
# COMPACT_ATOMS: atom_id res chain seq x y z
N MET A 1 -3.19 -27.04 -10.12
CA MET A 1 -2.49 -25.81 -9.69
C MET A 1 -2.98 -24.70 -10.60
N MET A 2 -3.72 -23.72 -10.06
CA MET A 2 -4.33 -22.66 -10.88
C MET A 2 -3.25 -21.72 -11.41
N GLU A 3 -3.22 -21.57 -12.73
CA GLU A 3 -2.56 -20.48 -13.45
C GLU A 3 -3.05 -19.15 -12.84
N THR A 4 -2.20 -18.51 -12.05
CA THR A 4 -2.39 -17.11 -11.66
C THR A 4 -1.70 -16.29 -12.72
N ASP A 5 -2.39 -15.31 -13.30
CA ASP A 5 -1.94 -14.36 -14.36
C ASP A 5 -0.75 -13.47 -13.90
N GLY A 6 0.32 -14.08 -13.39
CA GLY A 6 1.45 -13.42 -12.73
C GLY A 6 1.12 -12.71 -11.40
N LYS A 7 -0.12 -12.85 -10.91
CA LYS A 7 -0.59 -12.13 -9.72
C LYS A 7 -0.06 -12.76 -8.43
N GLN A 8 0.32 -11.91 -7.49
CA GLN A 8 0.64 -12.28 -6.13
C GLN A 8 -0.62 -12.73 -5.38
N TYR A 9 -0.47 -13.70 -4.48
CA TYR A 9 -1.60 -14.45 -3.95
C TYR A 9 -2.48 -13.61 -3.01
N HIS A 10 -1.88 -12.81 -2.14
CA HIS A 10 -2.61 -12.08 -1.11
C HIS A 10 -3.06 -10.70 -1.59
N ILE A 11 -2.20 -9.94 -2.26
CA ILE A 11 -2.53 -8.56 -2.69
C ILE A 11 -3.22 -8.51 -4.06
N GLN A 12 -3.23 -9.61 -4.83
CA GLN A 12 -3.85 -9.72 -6.16
C GLN A 12 -3.32 -8.72 -7.20
N LEU A 13 -2.06 -8.33 -7.05
CA LEU A 13 -1.32 -7.43 -7.95
C LEU A 13 -0.28 -8.21 -8.76
N LYS A 14 0.12 -7.66 -9.90
CA LYS A 14 1.26 -8.11 -10.72
C LYS A 14 2.19 -6.96 -11.06
N ARG A 15 3.33 -7.27 -11.69
CA ARG A 15 4.24 -6.22 -12.20
C ARG A 15 3.50 -5.27 -13.13
N GLY A 16 3.69 -3.97 -12.93
CA GLY A 16 3.00 -2.90 -13.67
C GLY A 16 1.73 -2.36 -12.98
N ASP A 17 1.20 -3.05 -11.99
CA ASP A 17 0.04 -2.58 -11.21
C ASP A 17 0.41 -1.49 -10.20
N VAL A 18 1.68 -1.45 -9.77
CA VAL A 18 2.21 -0.52 -8.75
C VAL A 18 3.44 0.23 -9.26
N GLY A 19 3.64 1.43 -8.72
CA GLY A 19 4.88 2.19 -8.87
C GLY A 19 6.02 1.66 -7.99
N LYS A 20 7.21 2.25 -8.13
CA LYS A 20 8.37 1.89 -7.30
C LYS A 20 8.22 2.32 -5.84
N TYR A 21 7.51 3.43 -5.62
CA TYR A 21 7.28 4.05 -4.33
C TYR A 21 5.88 3.70 -3.82
N VAL A 22 5.79 3.12 -2.62
CA VAL A 22 4.50 2.68 -2.05
C VAL A 22 4.30 3.22 -0.63
N LEU A 23 3.18 3.91 -0.43
CA LEU A 23 2.70 4.31 0.90
C LEU A 23 1.93 3.15 1.54
N LEU A 24 2.22 2.84 2.80
CA LEU A 24 1.71 1.66 3.50
C LEU A 24 0.85 2.04 4.72
N PRO A 25 -0.41 2.49 4.54
CA PRO A 25 -1.34 2.64 5.66
C PRO A 25 -1.73 1.29 6.26
N GLY A 26 -2.13 1.30 7.54
CA GLY A 26 -2.70 0.09 8.16
C GLY A 26 -4.14 -0.17 7.70
N ASP A 27 -5.01 0.82 7.91
CA ASP A 27 -6.43 0.74 7.59
C ASP A 27 -6.69 0.83 6.07
N PRO A 28 -7.40 -0.15 5.46
CA PRO A 28 -7.87 -0.08 4.07
C PRO A 28 -8.62 1.21 3.73
N GLY A 29 -9.39 1.75 4.67
CA GLY A 29 -10.15 2.99 4.51
C GLY A 29 -9.26 4.23 4.30
N ARG A 30 -7.96 4.15 4.60
CA ARG A 30 -7.02 5.26 4.40
C ARG A 30 -6.42 5.30 2.99
N CYS A 31 -6.54 4.23 2.20
CA CYS A 31 -5.98 4.20 0.84
C CYS A 31 -6.65 5.19 -0.11
N GLU A 32 -7.99 5.32 -0.08
CA GLU A 32 -8.71 6.25 -0.95
C GLU A 32 -8.44 7.72 -0.60
N PRO A 33 -8.48 8.17 0.66
CA PRO A 33 -8.08 9.53 1.02
C PRO A 33 -6.64 9.88 0.61
N ILE A 34 -5.70 8.95 0.77
CA ILE A 34 -4.31 9.15 0.33
C ILE A 34 -4.23 9.25 -1.19
N SER A 35 -4.92 8.36 -1.93
CA SER A 35 -4.83 8.33 -3.39
C SER A 35 -5.39 9.58 -4.05
N ARG A 36 -6.33 10.28 -3.41
CA ARG A 36 -6.83 11.60 -3.87
C ARG A 36 -5.76 12.69 -3.92
N LEU A 37 -4.59 12.48 -3.30
CA LEU A 37 -3.44 13.38 -3.37
C LEU A 37 -2.52 13.06 -4.56
N PHE A 38 -2.78 11.97 -5.29
CA PHE A 38 -2.05 11.62 -6.51
C PHE A 38 -2.75 12.26 -7.72
N ASP A 39 -2.00 12.44 -8.80
CA ASP A 39 -2.54 12.70 -10.13
C ASP A 39 -3.11 11.41 -10.73
N ASN A 40 -4.32 11.49 -11.28
CA ASN A 40 -5.01 10.39 -11.96
C ASN A 40 -5.03 9.05 -11.18
N PRO A 41 -5.44 9.05 -9.89
CA PRO A 41 -5.45 7.84 -9.09
C PRO A 41 -6.45 6.82 -9.65
N LYS A 42 -6.02 5.57 -9.73
CA LYS A 42 -6.87 4.44 -10.12
C LYS A 42 -6.89 3.42 -8.99
N HIS A 43 -8.09 2.94 -8.67
CA HIS A 43 -8.23 1.72 -7.87
C HIS A 43 -7.72 0.54 -8.70
N VAL A 44 -6.83 -0.27 -8.12
CA VAL A 44 -6.16 -1.36 -8.83
C VAL A 44 -6.66 -2.72 -8.34
N ALA A 45 -6.72 -2.89 -7.02
CA ALA A 45 -7.20 -4.13 -6.41
C ALA A 45 -7.73 -3.90 -5.00
N THR A 46 -8.67 -4.76 -4.62
CA THR A 46 -9.08 -5.00 -3.23
C THR A 46 -9.11 -6.51 -3.03
N ASN A 47 -8.29 -7.02 -2.12
CA ASN A 47 -8.37 -8.41 -1.66
C ASN A 47 -8.02 -8.48 -0.18
N ARG A 48 -8.88 -9.10 0.63
CA ARG A 48 -8.73 -9.13 2.10
C ARG A 48 -8.51 -7.70 2.66
N GLU A 49 -7.51 -7.50 3.51
CA GLU A 49 -7.10 -6.20 4.05
C GLU A 49 -6.23 -5.36 3.10
N TYR A 50 -5.96 -5.80 1.87
CA TYR A 50 -5.08 -5.13 0.91
C TYR A 50 -5.89 -4.38 -0.15
N VAL A 51 -6.00 -3.07 0.01
CA VAL A 51 -6.58 -2.15 -0.96
C VAL A 51 -5.45 -1.37 -1.58
N THR A 52 -5.34 -1.38 -2.91
CA THR A 52 -4.28 -0.68 -3.65
C THR A 52 -4.85 0.34 -4.63
N TYR A 53 -4.28 1.54 -4.59
CA TYR A 53 -4.44 2.56 -5.62
C TYR A 53 -3.07 2.91 -6.21
N THR A 54 -3.04 3.26 -7.49
CA THR A 54 -1.85 3.75 -8.19
C THR A 54 -2.21 5.00 -8.98
N GLY A 55 -1.34 6.00 -8.91
CA GLY A 55 -1.41 7.24 -9.68
C GLY A 55 0.00 7.76 -9.94
N THR A 56 0.14 9.07 -10.12
CA THR A 56 1.45 9.70 -10.22
C THR A 56 1.58 10.89 -9.26
N ILE A 57 2.80 11.22 -8.86
CA ILE A 57 3.16 12.51 -8.25
C ILE A 57 4.33 13.05 -9.06
N ASP A 58 4.20 14.26 -9.58
CA ASP A 58 5.22 14.89 -10.45
C ASP A 58 5.62 13.98 -11.64
N GLY A 59 4.65 13.25 -12.19
CA GLY A 59 4.84 12.29 -13.29
C GLY A 59 5.50 10.96 -12.88
N VAL A 60 5.87 10.78 -11.61
CA VAL A 60 6.46 9.54 -11.08
C VAL A 60 5.35 8.60 -10.59
N PRO A 61 5.30 7.32 -11.05
CA PRO A 61 4.33 6.36 -10.55
C PRO A 61 4.49 6.09 -9.05
N VAL A 62 3.41 6.30 -8.31
CA VAL A 62 3.32 6.04 -6.87
C VAL A 62 2.08 5.21 -6.56
N SER A 63 2.16 4.40 -5.53
CA SER A 63 1.05 3.58 -5.07
C SER A 63 0.79 3.76 -3.58
N VAL A 64 -0.43 3.43 -3.17
CA VAL A 64 -0.79 3.26 -1.76
C VAL A 64 -1.44 1.89 -1.60
N THR A 65 -0.94 1.08 -0.67
CA THR A 65 -1.44 -0.27 -0.39
C THR A 65 -1.63 -0.45 1.11
N SER A 66 -2.85 -0.77 1.54
CA SER A 66 -3.09 -1.06 2.95
C SER A 66 -2.45 -2.37 3.40
N THR A 67 -2.04 -2.43 4.66
CA THR A 67 -1.32 -3.58 5.22
C THR A 67 -2.09 -4.35 6.29
N GLY A 68 -3.26 -3.85 6.71
CA GLY A 68 -3.92 -4.31 7.93
C GLY A 68 -3.12 -4.00 9.21
N ILE A 69 -3.52 -4.66 10.29
CA ILE A 69 -2.91 -4.55 11.62
C ILE A 69 -1.95 -5.72 11.84
N GLY A 70 -0.75 -5.39 12.33
CA GLY A 70 0.25 -6.36 12.76
C GLY A 70 1.35 -6.63 11.74
N CYS A 71 2.48 -7.11 12.25
CA CYS A 71 3.64 -7.44 11.43
C CYS A 71 3.37 -8.53 10.38
N PRO A 72 2.56 -9.59 10.64
CA PRO A 72 2.36 -10.66 9.65
C PRO A 72 1.73 -10.18 8.34
N SER A 73 0.63 -9.42 8.40
CA SER A 73 -0.06 -8.91 7.22
C SER A 73 0.78 -7.86 6.48
N ALA A 74 1.49 -7.01 7.24
CA ALA A 74 2.42 -6.04 6.66
C ALA A 74 3.59 -6.70 5.93
N ALA A 75 4.14 -7.79 6.46
CA ALA A 75 5.21 -8.54 5.81
C ALA A 75 4.73 -9.18 4.50
N ILE A 76 3.52 -9.75 4.48
CA ILE A 76 2.90 -10.30 3.25
C ILE A 76 2.78 -9.21 2.18
N ALA A 77 2.21 -8.05 2.53
CA ALA A 77 2.07 -6.94 1.59
C ALA A 77 3.44 -6.51 1.03
N LEU A 78 4.44 -6.33 1.90
CA LEU A 78 5.77 -5.88 1.52
C LEU A 78 6.45 -6.88 0.56
N GLU A 79 6.49 -8.16 0.90
CA GLU A 79 7.09 -9.23 0.09
C GLU A 79 6.47 -9.33 -1.31
N GLU A 80 5.14 -9.27 -1.38
CA GLU A 80 4.44 -9.34 -2.65
C GLU A 80 4.59 -8.05 -3.48
N LEU A 81 4.60 -6.88 -2.86
CA LEU A 81 4.88 -5.60 -3.53
C LEU A 81 6.29 -5.55 -4.11
N VAL A 82 7.29 -6.07 -3.40
CA VAL A 82 8.67 -6.19 -3.91
C VAL A 82 8.71 -7.07 -5.16
N ARG A 83 7.98 -8.19 -5.18
CA ARG A 83 7.87 -9.06 -6.37
C ARG A 83 7.18 -8.36 -7.55
N CYS A 84 6.24 -7.44 -7.26
CA CYS A 84 5.62 -6.56 -8.25
C CYS A 84 6.51 -5.40 -8.73
N GLY A 85 7.69 -5.20 -8.15
CA GLY A 85 8.68 -4.21 -8.60
C GLY A 85 8.75 -2.92 -7.77
N ALA A 86 8.05 -2.86 -6.63
CA ALA A 86 8.27 -1.80 -5.65
C ALA A 86 9.61 -1.97 -4.93
N ASP A 87 10.28 -0.88 -4.58
CA ASP A 87 11.58 -0.90 -3.89
C ASP A 87 11.65 0.07 -2.70
N THR A 88 10.75 1.05 -2.64
CA THR A 88 10.78 2.11 -1.65
C THR A 88 9.43 2.21 -0.96
N PHE A 89 9.43 2.12 0.38
CA PHE A 89 8.21 2.02 1.17
C PHE A 89 8.19 3.04 2.31
N ILE A 90 7.05 3.69 2.53
CA ILE A 90 6.85 4.60 3.67
C ILE A 90 5.55 4.20 4.37
N ARG A 91 5.64 3.82 5.65
CA ARG A 91 4.47 3.48 6.45
C ARG A 91 3.77 4.74 6.99
N VAL A 92 2.47 4.84 6.71
CA VAL A 92 1.61 5.95 7.17
C VAL A 92 0.61 5.43 8.21
N GLY A 93 1.09 5.31 9.45
CA GLY A 93 0.36 4.73 10.56
C GLY A 93 -0.19 5.74 11.55
N THR A 94 -0.84 5.21 12.58
CA THR A 94 -1.12 5.93 13.83
C THR A 94 -0.29 5.30 14.94
N SER A 95 0.05 6.08 15.96
CA SER A 95 0.73 5.60 17.15
C SER A 95 0.23 6.38 18.37
N GLY A 96 0.27 5.76 19.54
CA GLY A 96 0.17 6.48 20.81
C GLY A 96 1.52 7.09 21.17
N HIS A 97 1.51 8.29 21.73
CA HIS A 97 2.71 8.88 22.34
C HIS A 97 2.87 8.35 23.77
N ILE A 98 4.11 8.18 24.22
CA ILE A 98 4.45 7.78 25.60
C ILE A 98 4.97 8.99 26.39
N GLN A 99 5.61 9.94 25.70
CA GLN A 99 6.16 11.15 26.31
C GLN A 99 5.05 12.13 26.65
N GLU A 100 5.02 12.60 27.90
CA GLU A 100 3.94 13.45 28.45
C GLU A 100 3.83 14.81 27.75
N ASP A 101 4.92 15.32 27.20
CA ASP A 101 4.99 16.62 26.52
C ASP A 101 4.59 16.57 25.05
N ILE A 102 4.39 15.37 24.48
CA ILE A 102 3.87 15.20 23.13
C ILE A 102 2.34 15.22 23.17
N LYS A 103 1.73 16.03 22.32
CA LYS A 103 0.27 16.10 22.14
C LYS A 103 -0.17 15.20 20.99
N SER A 104 -1.35 14.60 21.12
CA SER A 104 -2.03 13.98 19.97
C SER A 104 -2.30 15.04 18.90
N GLY A 105 -2.01 14.68 17.64
CA GLY A 105 -2.38 15.44 16.45
C GLY A 105 -3.73 15.06 15.90
#